data_AF-A0A3B0RVJ4-F1
#
_entry.id   AF-A0A3B0RVJ4-F1
#
_cell.length_a   1.000
_cell.length_b   1.000
_cell.length_c   1.000
_cell.angle_alpha   90.00
_cell.angle_beta   90.00
_cell.angle_gamma   90.00
#
_symmetry.space_group_name_H-M   'P 1'
#
loop_
_entity.id
_entity.type
_entity.pdbx_description
1 polymer ?
#
loop_
_entity_poly.entity_id
_entity_poly.type
_entity_poly.pdbx_seq_one_letter_code
_entity_poly.pdbx_strand_id
1 'polypeptide(L)'
;MKLIENGEVIEPDKQTLQILSLEDFLANPELSPELSSGIRIGVDSDLDELRPHLDKLALIVIEFLSFADGRGFSTAHRLRHSLGYAGKIWASGSLIADQYALGVQCGIDAILVDEQLLQRQPIEHWRLALATAPLPYRFHGDMLQDHKLPRLRLSSDSEIIDGLNARFKGQATEQLLEFILNNECFGKSALVSSFGAESAVLLHMVAKISPNFPVLFLDTGKLFPETLEYRSELAARLKFTNVKTLRPDNDAIERGDRDGTLWQSDDEACCNLRKVAPLQNALAEYDTWISGRKSYQSKLRAPLQLFERSGRHIKINPMVNWTRDQLAGYMQQHELPAHPLVAQGYASIGCVPCTMPVCDGEHARAGRWRGLNKTECGIHSVNGKTVRDHQQSI
;
A
#
# COMPACT_ATOMS: atom_id res chain seq x y z
N MET A 1 25.09 13.47 -13.44
CA MET A 1 24.53 13.55 -12.07
C MET A 1 23.08 13.97 -12.21
N LYS A 2 22.19 13.35 -11.45
CA LYS A 2 20.75 13.64 -11.43
C LYS A 2 20.35 14.06 -10.02
N LEU A 3 19.26 14.80 -9.89
CA LEU A 3 18.67 15.14 -8.60
C LEU A 3 17.44 14.31 -8.35
N ILE A 4 17.26 13.87 -7.12
CA ILE A 4 16.01 13.32 -6.62
C ILE A 4 15.37 14.35 -5.70
N GLU A 5 14.28 14.98 -6.16
CA GLU A 5 13.50 15.97 -5.40
C GLU A 5 12.03 15.54 -5.41
N ASN A 6 11.39 15.49 -4.24
CA ASN A 6 10.02 15.03 -4.07
C ASN A 6 9.70 13.68 -4.74
N GLY A 7 10.67 12.75 -4.78
CA GLY A 7 10.50 11.45 -5.43
C GLY A 7 10.45 11.51 -6.96
N GLU A 8 10.89 12.60 -7.58
CA GLU A 8 11.08 12.73 -9.03
C GLU A 8 12.56 12.89 -9.37
N VAL A 9 12.93 12.43 -10.57
CA VAL A 9 14.25 12.67 -11.14
C VAL A 9 14.23 14.00 -11.86
N ILE A 10 15.11 14.92 -11.46
CA ILE A 10 15.31 16.23 -12.07
C ILE A 10 16.72 16.30 -12.66
N GLU A 11 16.82 16.83 -13.88
CA GLU A 11 18.12 17.16 -14.48
C GLU A 11 18.53 18.56 -14.00
N PRO A 12 19.64 18.71 -13.25
CA PRO A 12 20.11 20.03 -12.80
C PRO A 12 20.55 20.87 -14.00
N ASP A 13 20.24 22.17 -13.99
CA ASP A 13 20.76 23.11 -14.98
C ASP A 13 22.29 23.26 -14.81
N LYS A 14 23.00 23.53 -15.92
CA LYS A 14 24.45 23.70 -15.97
C LYS A 14 24.94 24.84 -15.07
N GLN A 15 24.13 25.89 -14.88
CA GLN A 15 24.45 26.99 -13.96
C GLN A 15 24.36 26.55 -12.48
N THR A 16 23.40 25.69 -12.12
CA THR A 16 23.28 25.14 -10.75
C THR A 16 24.45 24.23 -10.34
N LEU A 17 25.29 23.82 -11.30
CA LEU A 17 26.47 22.99 -11.07
C LEU A 17 27.75 23.79 -10.77
N GLN A 18 27.73 25.12 -10.81
CA GLN A 18 28.83 25.95 -10.30
C GLN A 18 28.80 25.98 -8.77
N ILE A 19 29.19 24.87 -8.16
CA ILE A 19 29.27 24.69 -6.72
C ILE A 19 30.72 24.89 -6.29
N LEU A 20 30.99 25.94 -5.50
CA LEU A 20 32.31 26.25 -4.96
C LEU A 20 32.63 25.40 -3.73
N SER A 21 33.92 25.22 -3.42
CA SER A 21 34.31 24.75 -2.09
C SER A 21 34.04 25.84 -1.05
N LEU A 22 33.90 25.46 0.22
CA LEU A 22 33.78 26.42 1.33
C LEU A 22 34.98 27.38 1.38
N GLU A 23 36.19 26.86 1.19
CA GLU A 23 37.43 27.64 1.22
C GLU A 23 37.46 28.71 0.11
N ASP A 24 37.12 28.32 -1.12
CA ASP A 24 37.10 29.23 -2.28
C ASP A 24 36.05 30.34 -2.10
N PHE A 25 34.90 30.01 -1.51
CA PHE A 25 33.85 30.98 -1.23
C PHE A 25 34.28 32.00 -0.16
N LEU A 26 34.87 31.54 0.95
CA LEU A 26 35.35 32.42 2.02
C LEU A 26 36.51 33.30 1.57
N ALA A 27 37.33 32.84 0.62
CA ALA A 27 38.43 33.63 0.06
C ALA A 27 37.94 34.84 -0.76
N ASN A 28 36.76 34.77 -1.40
CA ASN A 28 36.18 35.87 -2.17
C ASN A 28 34.63 35.93 -2.08
N PRO A 29 34.07 36.39 -0.95
CA PRO A 29 32.61 36.41 -0.75
C PRO A 29 31.87 37.38 -1.69
N GLU A 30 32.57 38.36 -2.28
CA GLU A 30 32.01 39.39 -3.17
C GLU A 30 32.06 39.04 -4.66
N LEU A 31 32.74 37.94 -5.06
CA LEU A 31 32.78 37.47 -6.46
C LEU A 31 31.49 36.73 -6.90
N SER A 32 30.46 36.72 -6.05
CA SER A 32 29.14 36.12 -6.30
C SER A 32 27.99 37.08 -6.67
N PRO A 33 28.18 38.26 -7.32
CA PRO A 33 27.09 39.21 -7.51
C PRO A 33 26.16 38.86 -8.68
N GLU A 34 26.51 37.86 -9.50
CA GLU A 34 25.67 37.38 -10.60
C GLU A 34 25.22 35.94 -10.33
N LEU A 35 24.04 35.81 -9.70
CA LEU A 35 23.15 34.63 -9.68
C LEU A 35 23.77 33.24 -9.37
N SER A 36 23.28 32.60 -8.30
CA SER A 36 23.24 31.12 -8.10
C SER A 36 24.47 30.37 -7.57
N SER A 37 25.44 31.00 -6.91
CA SER A 37 26.56 30.27 -6.30
C SER A 37 26.09 29.33 -5.18
N GLY A 38 26.25 28.03 -5.43
CA GLY A 38 26.12 27.00 -4.40
C GLY A 38 27.47 26.76 -3.75
N ILE A 39 27.47 26.35 -2.48
CA ILE A 39 28.70 25.87 -1.82
C ILE A 39 28.60 24.39 -1.50
N ARG A 40 29.74 23.70 -1.49
CA ARG A 40 29.88 22.35 -0.98
C ARG A 40 30.53 22.39 0.39
N ILE A 41 29.90 21.73 1.35
CA ILE A 41 30.39 21.60 2.72
C ILE A 41 30.52 20.14 3.11
N GLY A 42 31.52 19.84 3.93
CA GLY A 42 31.64 18.55 4.58
C GLY A 42 30.71 18.47 5.79
N VAL A 43 30.46 17.25 6.28
CA VAL A 43 29.66 17.05 7.50
C VAL A 43 30.28 17.68 8.75
N ASP A 44 31.60 17.91 8.75
CA ASP A 44 32.38 18.48 9.85
C ASP A 44 32.70 19.97 9.66
N SER A 45 32.15 20.60 8.62
CA SER A 45 32.34 22.04 8.40
C SER A 45 31.76 22.86 9.55
N ASP A 46 32.47 23.90 9.98
CA ASP A 46 31.99 24.83 11.00
C ASP A 46 30.90 25.73 10.41
N LEU A 47 29.66 25.52 10.89
CA LEU A 47 28.50 26.28 10.42
C LEU A 47 28.48 27.72 10.95
N ASP A 48 29.24 28.03 12.00
CA ASP A 48 29.30 29.39 12.53
C ASP A 48 30.05 30.33 11.58
N GLU A 49 31.01 29.81 10.80
CA GLU A 49 31.69 30.55 9.72
C GLU A 49 30.75 30.91 8.57
N LEU A 50 29.72 30.09 8.32
CA LEU A 50 28.73 30.32 7.26
C LEU A 50 27.66 31.34 7.66
N ARG A 51 27.39 31.47 8.95
CA ARG A 51 26.28 32.27 9.49
C ARG A 51 26.19 33.70 8.92
N PRO A 52 27.28 34.46 8.73
CA PRO A 52 27.22 35.82 8.17
C PRO A 52 26.90 35.88 6.67
N HIS A 53 26.89 34.73 5.98
CA HIS A 53 26.81 34.63 4.52
C HIS A 53 25.59 33.85 4.02
N LEU A 54 24.78 33.27 4.92
CA LEU A 54 23.65 32.40 4.57
C LEU A 54 22.60 33.09 3.68
N ASP A 55 22.43 34.40 3.81
CA ASP A 55 21.53 35.23 3.00
C ASP A 55 22.00 35.39 1.54
N LYS A 56 23.30 35.15 1.28
CA LYS A 56 23.91 35.25 -0.05
C LYS A 56 23.91 33.92 -0.80
N LEU A 57 23.65 32.80 -0.11
CA LEU A 57 23.72 31.46 -0.68
C LEU A 57 22.35 31.02 -1.19
N ALA A 58 22.29 30.63 -2.46
CA ALA A 58 21.09 30.01 -3.04
C ALA A 58 21.03 28.50 -2.78
N LEU A 59 22.19 27.87 -2.62
CA LEU A 59 22.34 26.42 -2.49
C LEU A 59 23.49 26.06 -1.52
N ILE A 60 23.25 25.09 -0.65
CA ILE A 60 24.28 24.40 0.14
C ILE A 60 24.20 22.91 -0.19
N VAL A 61 25.32 22.32 -0.60
CA VAL A 61 25.45 20.88 -0.85
C VAL A 61 26.23 20.24 0.28
N ILE A 62 25.59 19.35 1.03
CA ILE A 62 26.21 18.58 2.10
C ILE A 62 26.76 17.29 1.50
N GLU A 63 28.06 17.04 1.71
CA GLU A 63 28.74 15.85 1.21
C GLU A 63 28.81 14.73 2.25
N PHE A 64 28.18 13.60 1.94
CA PHE A 64 28.18 12.39 2.76
C PHE A 64 29.32 11.46 2.33
N LEU A 65 30.32 11.30 3.18
CA LEU A 65 31.50 10.47 2.87
C LEU A 65 31.20 8.97 2.93
N SER A 66 30.29 8.54 3.81
CA SER A 66 29.92 7.13 3.99
C SER A 66 28.43 6.98 4.31
N PHE A 67 27.85 5.82 3.97
CA PHE A 67 26.45 5.51 4.29
C PHE A 67 26.15 5.47 5.79
N ALA A 68 27.17 5.27 6.64
CA ALA A 68 27.03 5.25 8.10
C ALA A 68 27.18 6.64 8.74
N ASP A 69 27.49 7.68 7.96
CA ASP A 69 27.73 9.02 8.48
C ASP A 69 26.42 9.82 8.61
N GLY A 70 25.81 9.77 9.80
CA GLY A 70 24.57 10.48 10.09
C GLY A 70 24.73 12.00 10.33
N ARG A 71 25.97 12.52 10.44
CA ARG A 71 26.21 13.92 10.80
C ARG A 71 25.65 14.90 9.78
N GLY A 72 25.63 14.52 8.49
CA GLY A 72 25.04 15.35 7.44
C GLY A 72 23.56 15.67 7.66
N PHE A 73 22.79 14.75 8.26
CA PHE A 73 21.38 15.02 8.63
C PHE A 73 21.28 16.08 9.74
N SER A 74 22.13 15.98 10.77
CA SER A 74 22.21 16.99 11.83
C SER A 74 22.64 18.36 11.29
N THR A 75 23.58 18.39 10.34
CA THR A 75 24.03 19.60 9.65
C THR A 75 22.89 20.24 8.88
N ALA A 76 22.12 19.46 8.09
CA ALA A 76 20.94 19.96 7.39
C ALA A 76 19.89 20.52 8.35
N HIS A 77 19.60 19.80 9.44
CA HIS A 77 18.62 20.23 10.43
C HIS A 77 19.05 21.54 11.12
N ARG A 78 20.33 21.67 11.50
CA ARG A 78 20.87 22.91 12.07
C ARG A 78 20.79 24.08 11.09
N LEU A 79 21.19 23.88 9.83
CA LEU A 79 21.07 24.91 8.78
C LEU A 79 19.63 25.41 8.68
N ARG A 80 18.67 24.49 8.60
CA ARG A 80 17.26 24.83 8.40
C ARG A 80 16.60 25.45 9.62
N HIS A 81 16.75 24.83 10.80
CA HIS A 81 15.96 25.16 11.99
C HIS A 81 16.69 26.01 13.01
N SER A 82 18.01 25.86 13.14
CA SER A 82 18.80 26.64 14.11
C SER A 82 19.33 27.93 13.49
N LEU A 83 19.78 27.87 12.24
CA LEU A 83 20.39 29.01 11.53
C LEU A 83 19.42 29.71 10.57
N GLY A 84 18.23 29.15 10.32
CA GLY A 84 17.18 29.77 9.54
C GLY A 84 17.52 29.92 8.05
N TYR A 85 18.38 29.06 7.51
CA TYR A 85 18.75 29.10 6.10
C TYR A 85 17.51 28.80 5.22
N ALA A 86 17.21 29.72 4.29
CA ALA A 86 16.03 29.66 3.44
C ALA A 86 16.30 29.13 2.03
N GLY A 87 17.57 29.04 1.61
CA GLY A 87 17.95 28.51 0.30
C GLY A 87 17.81 26.99 0.21
N LYS A 88 18.21 26.42 -0.94
CA LYS A 88 18.15 24.97 -1.16
C LYS A 88 19.26 24.25 -0.40
N ILE A 89 18.95 23.10 0.18
CA ILE A 89 19.91 22.16 0.76
C ILE A 89 19.88 20.90 -0.09
N TRP A 90 20.99 20.58 -0.75
CA TRP A 90 21.16 19.30 -1.41
C TRP A 90 22.08 18.41 -0.60
N ALA A 91 21.92 17.11 -0.77
CA ALA A 91 22.88 16.14 -0.31
C ALA A 91 23.54 15.42 -1.48
N SER A 92 24.78 14.98 -1.30
CA SER A 92 25.53 14.23 -2.30
C SER A 92 26.45 13.21 -1.64
N GLY A 93 26.95 12.26 -2.43
CA GLY A 93 27.85 11.22 -1.94
C GLY A 93 27.10 9.95 -1.54
N SER A 94 27.51 9.34 -0.43
CA SER A 94 27.04 8.02 0.01
C SER A 94 25.67 8.08 0.69
N LEU A 95 24.61 8.25 -0.11
CA LEU A 95 23.21 8.20 0.33
C LEU A 95 22.40 7.17 -0.47
N ILE A 96 21.40 6.57 0.17
CA ILE A 96 20.48 5.59 -0.42
C ILE A 96 19.02 5.96 -0.19
N ALA A 97 18.11 5.32 -0.93
CA ALA A 97 16.68 5.53 -0.85
C ALA A 97 16.12 5.48 0.59
N ASP A 98 16.56 4.51 1.40
CA ASP A 98 16.09 4.36 2.79
C ASP A 98 16.39 5.57 3.69
N GLN A 99 17.44 6.33 3.35
CA GLN A 99 17.85 7.53 4.06
C GLN A 99 17.16 8.80 3.54
N TYR A 100 16.50 8.71 2.39
CA TYR A 100 15.93 9.87 1.71
C TYR A 100 14.87 10.58 2.54
N ALA A 101 13.92 9.82 3.09
CA ALA A 101 12.84 10.40 3.89
C ALA A 101 13.36 11.11 5.15
N LEU A 102 14.38 10.54 5.81
CA LEU A 102 15.05 11.17 6.93
C LEU A 102 15.73 12.48 6.48
N GLY A 103 16.41 12.46 5.34
CA GLY A 103 16.99 13.65 4.75
C GLY A 103 15.97 14.78 4.56
N VAL A 104 14.82 14.47 3.94
CA VAL A 104 13.74 15.44 3.75
C VAL A 104 13.20 15.97 5.07
N GLN A 105 13.01 15.11 6.08
CA GLN A 105 12.59 15.54 7.43
C GLN A 105 13.62 16.45 8.11
N CYS A 106 14.90 16.28 7.82
CA CYS A 106 15.97 17.15 8.30
C CYS A 106 16.14 18.45 7.49
N GLY A 107 15.31 18.68 6.46
CA GLY A 107 15.33 19.90 5.65
C GLY A 107 16.18 19.83 4.38
N ILE A 108 16.63 18.63 3.98
CA ILE A 108 17.28 18.39 2.68
C ILE A 108 16.20 18.42 1.59
N ASP A 109 16.36 19.30 0.60
CA ASP A 109 15.44 19.47 -0.51
C ASP A 109 15.60 18.37 -1.58
N ALA A 110 16.85 18.01 -1.91
CA ALA A 110 17.15 17.05 -2.97
C ALA A 110 18.43 16.26 -2.73
N ILE A 111 18.54 15.10 -3.36
CA ILE A 111 19.75 14.25 -3.32
C ILE A 111 20.35 14.15 -4.72
N LEU A 112 21.62 14.50 -4.85
CA LEU A 112 22.45 14.27 -6.03
C LEU A 112 22.85 12.80 -6.09
N VAL A 113 22.44 12.13 -7.16
CA VAL A 113 22.72 10.72 -7.43
C VAL A 113 23.40 10.56 -8.79
N ASP A 114 24.24 9.54 -8.90
CA ASP A 114 24.80 9.12 -10.19
C ASP A 114 23.90 8.07 -10.87
N GLU A 115 24.20 7.77 -12.14
CA GLU A 115 23.42 6.80 -12.92
C GLU A 115 23.59 5.37 -12.40
N GLN A 116 24.73 5.02 -11.81
CA GLN A 116 24.98 3.68 -11.29
C GLN A 116 24.11 3.41 -10.05
N LEU A 117 23.97 4.40 -9.17
CA LEU A 117 23.10 4.32 -8.01
C LEU A 117 21.63 4.25 -8.44
N LEU A 118 21.19 5.04 -9.43
CA LEU A 118 19.83 4.95 -9.96
C LEU A 118 19.52 3.62 -10.64
N GLN A 119 20.50 2.97 -11.27
CA GLN A 119 20.33 1.61 -11.79
C GLN A 119 20.16 0.57 -10.67
N ARG A 120 20.87 0.74 -9.54
CA ARG A 120 20.77 -0.14 -8.38
C ARG A 120 19.54 0.12 -7.52
N GLN A 121 19.13 1.38 -7.45
CA GLN A 121 17.99 1.88 -6.70
C GLN A 121 17.16 2.78 -7.63
N PRO A 122 16.28 2.16 -8.45
CA PRO A 122 15.37 2.89 -9.32
C PRO A 122 14.54 3.92 -8.54
N ILE A 123 14.00 4.92 -9.25
CA ILE A 123 13.26 6.03 -8.63
C ILE A 123 12.09 5.56 -7.76
N GLU A 124 11.51 4.41 -8.07
CA GLU A 124 10.46 3.72 -7.33
C GLU A 124 10.87 3.40 -5.88
N HIS A 125 12.14 3.06 -5.64
CA HIS A 125 12.65 2.82 -4.29
C HIS A 125 12.65 4.12 -3.45
N TRP A 126 13.07 5.23 -4.06
CA TRP A 126 13.10 6.54 -3.40
C TRP A 126 11.69 7.07 -3.15
N ARG A 127 10.78 6.92 -4.11
CA ARG A 127 9.35 7.22 -3.94
C ARG A 127 8.74 6.39 -2.83
N LEU A 128 9.00 5.08 -2.79
CA LEU A 128 8.50 4.19 -1.75
C LEU A 128 9.03 4.60 -0.38
N ALA A 129 10.33 4.85 -0.25
CA ALA A 129 10.94 5.27 1.01
C ALA A 129 10.31 6.56 1.54
N LEU A 130 10.08 7.54 0.65
CA LEU A 130 9.47 8.82 1.02
C LEU A 130 7.98 8.67 1.38
N ALA A 131 7.23 7.91 0.58
CA ALA A 131 5.81 7.69 0.77
C ALA A 131 5.48 6.82 1.98
N THR A 132 6.39 5.93 2.38
CA THR A 132 6.17 4.97 3.47
C THR A 132 6.99 5.26 4.72
N ALA A 133 7.70 6.37 4.72
CA ALA A 133 8.47 6.84 5.86
C ALA A 133 7.60 6.84 7.12
N PRO A 134 8.09 6.33 8.26
CA PRO A 134 7.36 6.46 9.50
C PRO A 134 7.10 7.95 9.76
N LEU A 135 5.85 8.29 10.10
CA LEU A 135 5.52 9.59 10.70
C LEU A 135 6.47 9.78 11.90
N PRO A 136 7.03 10.98 12.07
CA PRO A 136 8.35 11.15 12.66
C PRO A 136 8.51 10.41 13.98
N TYR A 137 9.63 9.71 14.10
CA TYR A 137 10.16 9.29 15.39
C TYR A 137 10.16 10.51 16.30
N ARG A 138 9.40 10.44 17.40
CA ARG A 138 9.48 11.44 18.48
C ARG A 138 10.89 11.40 19.06
N PHE A 139 11.81 12.19 18.51
CA PHE A 139 12.95 12.63 19.30
C PHE A 139 12.39 13.32 20.54
N HIS A 140 12.86 12.91 21.72
CA HIS A 140 12.44 13.53 22.98
C HIS A 140 12.82 15.01 22.95
N GLY A 141 11.82 15.89 23.03
CA GLY A 141 11.96 17.34 22.98
C GLY A 141 11.06 17.93 21.90
N ASP A 142 10.25 18.93 22.26
CA ASP A 142 9.41 19.72 21.36
C ASP A 142 10.20 20.28 20.17
N MET A 143 10.46 19.53 19.09
CA MET A 143 11.00 20.08 17.83
C MET A 143 10.92 19.07 16.68
N LEU A 144 9.74 18.97 16.04
CA LEU A 144 9.65 18.80 14.59
C LEU A 144 8.41 19.61 14.14
N GLN A 145 8.60 20.90 13.90
CA GLN A 145 7.65 21.66 13.08
C GLN A 145 7.93 21.34 11.60
N ASP A 146 7.04 20.51 11.04
CA ASP A 146 6.38 20.69 9.75
C ASP A 146 7.22 20.85 8.46
N HIS A 147 8.38 20.18 8.31
CA HIS A 147 8.76 19.72 6.96
C HIS A 147 7.87 18.52 6.60
N LYS A 148 6.68 18.84 6.07
CA LYS A 148 5.74 17.84 5.55
C LYS A 148 6.44 17.06 4.44
N LEU A 149 6.63 15.76 4.67
CA LEU A 149 6.97 14.84 3.59
C LEU A 149 5.96 15.05 2.45
N PRO A 150 6.41 15.07 1.19
CA PRO A 150 5.49 15.20 0.08
C PRO A 150 4.51 14.04 0.10
N ARG A 151 3.22 14.36 -0.11
CA ARG A 151 2.14 13.37 -0.16
C ARG A 151 2.20 12.63 -1.48
N LEU A 152 3.08 11.64 -1.56
CA LEU A 152 3.23 10.79 -2.73
C LEU A 152 2.23 9.63 -2.68
N ARG A 153 1.48 9.47 -3.76
CA ARG A 153 0.67 8.27 -3.99
C ARG A 153 1.50 7.19 -4.64
N LEU A 154 1.37 5.98 -4.16
CA LEU A 154 2.01 4.80 -4.71
C LEU A 154 1.26 4.32 -5.96
N SER A 155 2.01 3.98 -6.99
CA SER A 155 1.50 3.29 -8.18
C SER A 155 1.44 1.78 -7.94
N SER A 156 0.78 1.06 -8.85
CA SER A 156 0.76 -0.40 -8.86
C SER A 156 1.92 -1.01 -9.67
N ASP A 157 3.03 -0.28 -9.83
CA ASP A 157 4.19 -0.75 -10.59
C ASP A 157 4.91 -1.89 -9.85
N SER A 158 5.60 -2.77 -10.59
CA SER A 158 6.15 -4.00 -10.01
C SER A 158 7.17 -3.70 -8.92
N GLU A 159 8.03 -2.72 -9.15
CA GLU A 159 9.09 -2.28 -8.25
C GLU A 159 8.51 -1.74 -6.93
N ILE A 160 7.39 -1.02 -6.99
CA ILE A 160 6.66 -0.55 -5.79
C ILE A 160 6.04 -1.73 -5.05
N ILE A 161 5.41 -2.66 -5.75
CA ILE A 161 4.82 -3.87 -5.14
C ILE A 161 5.88 -4.74 -4.47
N ASP A 162 7.01 -4.95 -5.14
CA ASP A 162 8.13 -5.73 -4.60
C ASP A 162 8.74 -5.03 -3.38
N GLY A 163 8.93 -3.72 -3.44
CA GLY A 163 9.39 -2.92 -2.32
C GLY A 163 8.42 -2.92 -1.13
N LEU A 164 7.10 -2.85 -1.38
CA LEU A 164 6.08 -2.98 -0.33
C LEU A 164 6.13 -4.38 0.31
N ASN A 165 6.20 -5.44 -0.48
CA ASN A 165 6.33 -6.81 0.03
C ASN A 165 7.61 -7.00 0.85
N ALA A 166 8.73 -6.39 0.44
CA ALA A 166 9.99 -6.42 1.18
C ALA A 166 9.89 -5.64 2.51
N ARG A 167 9.33 -4.43 2.47
CA ARG A 167 9.19 -3.54 3.63
C ARG A 167 8.31 -4.12 4.73
N PHE A 168 7.16 -4.66 4.35
CA PHE A 168 6.14 -5.16 5.29
C PHE A 168 6.29 -6.66 5.58
N LYS A 169 7.39 -7.28 5.13
CA LYS A 169 7.66 -8.70 5.36
C LYS A 169 7.73 -9.01 6.85
N GLY A 170 6.88 -9.92 7.31
CA GLY A 170 6.87 -10.38 8.70
C GLY A 170 6.23 -9.40 9.69
N GLN A 171 5.68 -8.27 9.23
CA GLN A 171 4.96 -7.34 10.10
C GLN A 171 3.62 -7.92 10.55
N ALA A 172 3.21 -7.61 11.77
CA ALA A 172 1.91 -8.02 12.30
C ALA A 172 0.76 -7.39 11.50
N THR A 173 -0.31 -8.15 11.26
CA THR A 173 -1.46 -7.73 10.45
C THR A 173 -2.10 -6.45 10.97
N GLU A 174 -2.20 -6.27 12.28
CA GLU A 174 -2.76 -5.08 12.92
C GLU A 174 -1.92 -3.83 12.62
N GLN A 175 -0.59 -3.93 12.74
CA GLN A 175 0.31 -2.81 12.46
C GLN A 175 0.29 -2.45 10.97
N LEU A 176 0.23 -3.45 10.10
CA LEU A 176 0.08 -3.24 8.66
C LEU A 176 -1.24 -2.53 8.34
N LEU A 177 -2.35 -2.98 8.92
CA LEU A 177 -3.66 -2.34 8.72
C LEU A 177 -3.67 -0.92 9.24
N GLU A 178 -3.12 -0.67 10.43
CA GLU A 178 -3.00 0.67 10.99
C GLU A 178 -2.17 1.58 10.07
N PHE A 179 -1.09 1.07 9.50
CA PHE A 179 -0.31 1.79 8.51
C PHE A 179 -1.14 2.10 7.26
N ILE A 180 -1.75 1.10 6.62
CA ILE A 180 -2.49 1.29 5.35
C ILE A 180 -3.66 2.26 5.54
N LEU A 181 -4.43 2.10 6.62
CA LEU A 181 -5.66 2.87 6.84
C LEU A 181 -5.39 4.34 7.21
N ASN A 182 -4.22 4.64 7.76
CA ASN A 182 -3.86 5.99 8.20
C ASN A 182 -2.93 6.75 7.23
N ASN A 183 -2.42 6.10 6.17
CA ASN A 183 -1.47 6.72 5.25
C ASN A 183 -2.09 6.98 3.87
N GLU A 184 -2.10 8.26 3.47
CA GLU A 184 -2.65 8.72 2.19
C GLU A 184 -1.88 8.20 0.95
N CYS A 185 -0.69 7.62 1.14
CA CYS A 185 0.11 7.09 0.04
C CYS A 185 -0.56 5.92 -0.69
N PHE A 186 -1.49 5.21 -0.05
CA PHE A 186 -2.32 4.19 -0.71
C PHE A 186 -3.52 4.77 -1.47
N GLY A 187 -3.69 6.09 -1.48
CA GLY A 187 -4.81 6.76 -2.13
C GLY A 187 -6.17 6.35 -1.55
N LYS A 188 -7.22 6.42 -2.37
CA LYS A 188 -8.55 5.95 -1.95
C LYS A 188 -8.51 4.44 -1.79
N SER A 189 -8.82 3.96 -0.58
CA SER A 189 -8.77 2.54 -0.24
C SER A 189 -10.15 2.00 0.18
N ALA A 190 -10.41 0.73 -0.12
CA ALA A 190 -11.62 0.03 0.34
C ALA A 190 -11.33 -1.42 0.74
N LEU A 191 -12.12 -1.95 1.68
CA LEU A 191 -12.14 -3.37 2.02
C LEU A 191 -13.21 -4.09 1.20
N VAL A 192 -12.84 -5.11 0.45
CA VAL A 192 -13.80 -6.00 -0.22
C VAL A 192 -14.07 -7.19 0.68
N SER A 193 -15.32 -7.35 1.12
CA SER A 193 -15.73 -8.43 2.01
C SER A 193 -16.98 -9.14 1.49
N SER A 194 -16.94 -10.46 1.50
CA SER A 194 -18.13 -11.29 1.24
C SER A 194 -18.98 -11.52 2.49
N PHE A 195 -18.52 -11.07 3.66
CA PHE A 195 -19.11 -11.44 4.96
C PHE A 195 -19.29 -12.96 5.13
N GLY A 196 -18.31 -13.72 4.61
CA GLY A 196 -18.32 -15.18 4.69
C GLY A 196 -17.85 -15.69 6.06
N ALA A 197 -17.72 -17.02 6.17
CA ALA A 197 -17.39 -17.73 7.41
C ALA A 197 -16.22 -17.14 8.21
N GLU A 198 -15.19 -16.63 7.52
CA GLU A 198 -13.96 -16.12 8.14
C GLU A 198 -13.81 -14.59 8.06
N SER A 199 -14.79 -13.87 7.49
CA SER A 199 -14.66 -12.44 7.21
C SER A 199 -14.68 -11.57 8.47
N ALA A 200 -15.25 -12.06 9.57
CA ALA A 200 -15.43 -11.29 10.79
C ALA A 200 -14.12 -10.80 11.41
N VAL A 201 -13.03 -11.56 11.30
CA VAL A 201 -11.73 -11.18 11.87
C VAL A 201 -11.17 -9.91 11.21
N LEU A 202 -11.06 -9.90 9.88
CA LEU A 202 -10.55 -8.72 9.16
C LEU A 202 -11.49 -7.52 9.31
N LEU A 203 -12.79 -7.75 9.25
CA LEU A 203 -13.80 -6.73 9.49
C LEU A 203 -13.65 -6.11 10.88
N HIS A 204 -13.45 -6.92 11.91
CA HIS A 204 -13.24 -6.44 13.28
C HIS A 204 -11.95 -5.64 13.42
N MET A 205 -10.83 -6.10 12.84
CA MET A 205 -9.57 -5.34 12.86
C MET A 205 -9.71 -3.97 12.20
N VAL A 206 -10.33 -3.91 11.02
CA VAL A 206 -10.58 -2.65 10.32
C VAL A 206 -11.52 -1.74 11.12
N ALA A 207 -12.59 -2.28 11.70
CA ALA A 207 -13.52 -1.51 12.51
C ALA A 207 -12.86 -0.90 13.76
N LYS A 208 -11.90 -1.59 14.38
CA LYS A 208 -11.14 -1.05 15.51
C LYS A 208 -10.28 0.16 15.15
N ILE A 209 -9.83 0.25 13.90
CA ILE A 209 -8.97 1.33 13.41
C ILE A 209 -9.82 2.47 12.81
N SER A 210 -10.75 2.13 11.91
CA SER A 210 -11.60 3.10 11.21
C SER A 210 -12.98 2.50 10.89
N PRO A 211 -13.99 2.72 11.75
CA PRO A 211 -15.37 2.24 11.52
C PRO A 211 -16.06 2.85 10.29
N ASN A 212 -15.54 3.97 9.77
CA ASN A 212 -16.05 4.63 8.56
C ASN A 212 -15.27 4.22 7.29
N PHE A 213 -14.31 3.30 7.40
CA PHE A 213 -13.56 2.80 6.26
C PHE A 213 -14.52 2.14 5.25
N PRO A 214 -14.41 2.44 3.93
CA PRO A 214 -15.31 1.86 2.94
C PRO A 214 -15.23 0.34 2.91
N VAL A 215 -16.36 -0.33 3.15
CA VAL A 215 -16.49 -1.79 2.99
C VAL A 215 -17.40 -2.07 1.81
N LEU A 216 -16.86 -2.67 0.76
CA LEU A 216 -17.60 -3.09 -0.43
C LEU A 216 -18.12 -4.51 -0.21
N PHE A 217 -19.44 -4.65 -0.17
CA PHE A 217 -20.15 -5.92 -0.11
C PHE A 217 -20.85 -6.18 -1.44
N LEU A 218 -20.64 -7.36 -2.02
CA LEU A 218 -21.19 -7.70 -3.33
C LEU A 218 -22.42 -8.60 -3.17
N ASP A 219 -23.60 -8.02 -3.32
CA ASP A 219 -24.88 -8.72 -3.34
C ASP A 219 -25.17 -9.20 -4.77
N THR A 220 -24.97 -10.49 -5.00
CA THR A 220 -25.12 -11.09 -6.33
C THR A 220 -26.59 -11.36 -6.70
N GLY A 221 -27.55 -11.13 -5.78
CA GLY A 221 -28.93 -11.60 -5.91
C GLY A 221 -29.08 -13.12 -5.85
N LYS A 222 -28.01 -13.84 -5.46
CA LYS A 222 -27.96 -15.31 -5.36
C LYS A 222 -27.28 -15.77 -4.06
N LEU A 223 -27.16 -14.88 -3.07
CA LEU A 223 -26.59 -15.19 -1.76
C LEU A 223 -27.63 -15.89 -0.88
N PHE A 224 -27.16 -16.58 0.16
CA PHE A 224 -28.03 -17.12 1.20
C PHE A 224 -28.69 -15.95 1.96
N PRO A 225 -29.99 -16.03 2.31
CA PRO A 225 -30.64 -15.06 3.20
C PRO A 225 -29.85 -14.86 4.50
N GLU A 226 -29.31 -15.94 5.07
CA GLU A 226 -28.49 -15.93 6.27
C GLU A 226 -27.21 -15.10 6.11
N THR A 227 -26.65 -15.01 4.90
CA THR A 227 -25.49 -14.15 4.63
C THR A 227 -25.87 -12.67 4.60
N LEU A 228 -27.07 -12.34 4.11
CA LEU A 228 -27.57 -10.95 4.10
C LEU A 228 -27.90 -10.47 5.53
N GLU A 229 -28.49 -11.35 6.33
CA GLU A 229 -28.78 -11.13 7.75
C GLU A 229 -27.47 -10.98 8.53
N TYR A 230 -26.57 -11.97 8.44
CA TYR A 230 -25.27 -11.94 9.11
C TYR A 230 -24.45 -10.71 8.73
N ARG A 231 -24.45 -10.30 7.46
CA ARG A 231 -23.80 -9.05 7.02
C ARG A 231 -24.33 -7.84 7.78
N SER A 232 -25.64 -7.75 7.97
CA SER A 232 -26.28 -6.60 8.60
C SER A 232 -26.05 -6.59 10.10
N GLU A 233 -26.18 -7.74 10.76
CA GLU A 233 -25.90 -7.92 12.19
C GLU A 233 -24.43 -7.62 12.51
N LEU A 234 -23.51 -8.20 11.73
CA LEU A 234 -22.07 -8.00 11.96
C LEU A 234 -21.66 -6.55 11.69
N ALA A 235 -22.16 -5.92 10.62
CA ALA A 235 -21.88 -4.51 10.35
C ALA A 235 -22.37 -3.60 11.49
N ALA A 236 -23.58 -3.85 12.02
CA ALA A 236 -24.13 -3.11 13.15
C ALA A 236 -23.31 -3.34 14.43
N ARG A 237 -22.96 -4.61 14.75
CA ARG A 237 -22.14 -4.97 15.91
C ARG A 237 -20.76 -4.32 15.87
N LEU A 238 -20.14 -4.28 14.69
CA LEU A 238 -18.84 -3.65 14.46
C LEU A 238 -18.91 -2.14 14.26
N LYS A 239 -20.11 -1.55 14.30
CA LYS A 239 -20.36 -0.11 14.13
C LYS A 239 -19.85 0.44 12.80
N PHE A 240 -19.85 -0.37 11.75
CA PHE A 240 -19.51 0.11 10.43
C PHE A 240 -20.56 1.11 9.93
N THR A 241 -20.09 2.25 9.45
CA THR A 241 -20.96 3.34 8.94
C THR A 241 -20.92 3.47 7.42
N ASN A 242 -19.98 2.78 6.75
CA ASN A 242 -19.74 2.91 5.31
C ASN A 242 -19.65 1.54 4.62
N VAL A 243 -20.70 0.73 4.76
CA VAL A 243 -20.81 -0.53 4.03
C VAL A 243 -21.64 -0.31 2.75
N LYS A 244 -20.97 -0.34 1.61
CA LYS A 244 -21.58 -0.17 0.29
C LYS A 244 -21.99 -1.52 -0.29
N THR A 245 -23.29 -1.70 -0.52
CA THR A 245 -23.81 -2.89 -1.21
C THR A 245 -23.77 -2.67 -2.72
N LEU A 246 -22.95 -3.46 -3.40
CA LEU A 246 -22.81 -3.50 -4.85
C LEU A 246 -23.76 -4.56 -5.41
N ARG A 247 -24.47 -4.23 -6.49
CA ARG A 247 -25.39 -5.14 -7.17
C ARG A 247 -25.09 -5.17 -8.67
N PRO A 248 -25.43 -6.27 -9.36
CA PRO A 248 -25.41 -6.28 -10.81
C PRO A 248 -26.34 -5.21 -11.39
N ASP A 249 -25.95 -4.70 -12.55
CA ASP A 249 -26.79 -3.80 -13.35
C ASP A 249 -28.08 -4.51 -13.75
N ASN A 250 -29.23 -3.88 -13.50
CA ASN A 250 -30.53 -4.50 -13.74
C ASN A 250 -30.78 -4.77 -15.22
N ASP A 251 -30.34 -3.87 -16.11
CA ASP A 251 -30.52 -4.05 -17.55
C ASP A 251 -29.62 -5.18 -18.08
N ALA A 252 -28.41 -5.32 -17.53
CA ALA A 252 -27.53 -6.45 -17.83
C ALA A 252 -28.14 -7.78 -17.37
N ILE A 253 -28.78 -7.81 -16.20
CA ILE A 253 -29.53 -8.98 -15.72
C ILE A 253 -30.68 -9.31 -16.66
N GLU A 254 -31.51 -8.33 -17.04
CA GLU A 254 -32.66 -8.54 -17.91
C GLU A 254 -32.25 -9.08 -19.30
N ARG A 255 -31.09 -8.64 -19.82
CA ARG A 255 -30.57 -9.13 -21.11
C ARG A 255 -29.86 -10.48 -21.01
N GLY A 256 -29.17 -10.76 -19.92
CA GLY A 256 -28.18 -11.84 -19.84
C GLY A 256 -28.52 -12.98 -18.88
N ASP A 257 -29.41 -12.77 -17.91
CA ASP A 257 -29.75 -13.76 -16.86
C ASP A 257 -31.15 -13.50 -16.27
N ARG A 258 -32.13 -13.23 -17.15
CA ARG A 258 -33.50 -12.86 -16.78
C ARG A 258 -34.19 -13.93 -15.92
N ASP A 259 -34.02 -15.19 -16.27
CA ASP A 259 -34.55 -16.32 -15.51
C ASP A 259 -33.69 -16.68 -14.28
N GLY A 260 -32.51 -16.06 -14.14
CA GLY A 260 -31.60 -16.29 -13.05
C GLY A 260 -30.93 -17.67 -13.06
N THR A 261 -30.89 -18.35 -14.20
CA THR A 261 -30.34 -19.71 -14.36
C THR A 261 -29.00 -19.75 -15.09
N LEU A 262 -28.40 -18.61 -15.48
CA LEU A 262 -27.13 -18.55 -16.20
C LEU A 262 -26.01 -19.35 -15.53
N TRP A 263 -26.03 -19.48 -14.20
CA TRP A 263 -25.07 -20.30 -13.46
C TRP A 263 -25.08 -21.79 -13.83
N GLN A 264 -26.17 -22.31 -14.40
CA GLN A 264 -26.30 -23.71 -14.82
C GLN A 264 -25.62 -23.93 -16.18
N SER A 265 -25.78 -22.98 -17.10
CA SER A 265 -25.26 -23.09 -18.46
C SER A 265 -23.85 -22.52 -18.61
N ASP A 266 -23.54 -21.42 -17.90
CA ASP A 266 -22.27 -20.71 -17.95
C ASP A 266 -21.99 -20.00 -16.60
N ASP A 267 -21.29 -20.71 -15.71
CA ASP A 267 -20.95 -20.20 -14.38
C ASP A 267 -19.93 -19.05 -14.42
N GLU A 268 -19.15 -18.94 -15.49
CA GLU A 268 -18.17 -17.88 -15.71
C GLU A 268 -18.86 -16.59 -16.14
N ALA A 269 -19.76 -16.65 -17.12
CA ALA A 269 -20.62 -15.53 -17.51
C ALA A 269 -21.48 -15.05 -16.32
N CYS A 270 -22.04 -15.97 -15.55
CA CYS A 270 -22.78 -15.64 -14.33
C CYS A 270 -21.90 -14.90 -13.31
N CYS A 271 -20.68 -15.39 -13.05
CA CYS A 271 -19.74 -14.71 -12.15
C CYS A 271 -19.31 -13.35 -12.71
N ASN A 272 -19.10 -13.22 -14.02
CA ASN A 272 -18.71 -11.96 -14.62
C ASN A 272 -19.81 -10.91 -14.47
N LEU A 273 -21.04 -11.27 -14.82
CA LEU A 273 -22.22 -10.41 -14.74
C LEU A 273 -22.54 -10.02 -13.30
N ARG A 274 -22.60 -11.00 -12.39
CA ARG A 274 -23.07 -10.79 -11.01
C ARG A 274 -21.97 -10.38 -10.03
N LYS A 275 -20.69 -10.56 -10.36
CA LYS A 275 -19.58 -10.33 -9.43
C LYS A 275 -18.48 -9.45 -9.98
N VAL A 276 -17.88 -9.84 -11.11
CA VAL A 276 -16.67 -9.17 -11.60
C VAL A 276 -16.99 -7.77 -12.09
N ALA A 277 -17.98 -7.60 -12.98
CA ALA A 277 -18.32 -6.30 -13.53
C ALA A 277 -18.80 -5.29 -12.45
N PRO A 278 -19.71 -5.65 -11.51
CA PRO A 278 -20.14 -4.71 -10.48
C PRO A 278 -19.00 -4.30 -9.53
N LEU A 279 -18.11 -5.24 -9.19
CA LEU A 279 -16.96 -4.94 -8.37
C LEU A 279 -15.93 -4.06 -9.09
N GLN A 280 -15.62 -4.35 -10.37
CA GLN A 280 -14.72 -3.53 -11.17
C GLN A 280 -15.23 -2.10 -11.31
N ASN A 281 -16.53 -1.92 -11.55
CA ASN A 281 -17.16 -0.61 -11.62
C ASN A 281 -17.01 0.15 -10.30
N ALA A 282 -17.21 -0.50 -9.16
CA ALA A 282 -17.03 0.12 -7.85
C ALA A 282 -15.56 0.42 -7.53
N LEU A 283 -14.65 -0.50 -7.88
CA LEU A 283 -13.21 -0.33 -7.69
C LEU A 283 -12.64 0.81 -8.55
N ALA A 284 -13.34 1.24 -9.60
CA ALA A 284 -12.94 2.37 -10.43
C ALA A 284 -12.75 3.69 -9.64
N GLU A 285 -13.32 3.81 -8.44
CA GLU A 285 -13.14 4.98 -7.57
C GLU A 285 -11.94 4.87 -6.60
N TYR A 286 -11.29 3.71 -6.54
CA TYR A 286 -10.25 3.39 -5.58
C TYR A 286 -8.90 3.14 -6.25
N ASP A 287 -7.83 3.45 -5.53
CA ASP A 287 -6.45 3.20 -5.90
C ASP A 287 -5.99 1.84 -5.33
N THR A 288 -6.46 1.52 -4.12
CA THR A 288 -6.07 0.33 -3.37
C THR A 288 -7.29 -0.43 -2.85
N TRP A 289 -7.21 -1.75 -2.76
CA TRP A 289 -8.24 -2.53 -2.07
C TRP A 289 -7.69 -3.69 -1.24
N ILE A 290 -8.36 -3.95 -0.13
CA ILE A 290 -8.01 -4.97 0.85
C ILE A 290 -8.90 -6.19 0.64
N SER A 291 -8.30 -7.39 0.72
CA SER A 291 -9.02 -8.67 0.64
C SER A 291 -8.69 -9.57 1.83
N GLY A 292 -9.65 -10.41 2.22
CA GLY A 292 -9.48 -11.40 3.31
C GLY A 292 -8.87 -12.73 2.88
N ARG A 293 -8.20 -12.79 1.72
CA ARG A 293 -7.57 -14.01 1.19
C ARG A 293 -6.41 -14.46 2.08
N LYS A 294 -6.27 -15.77 2.23
CA LYS A 294 -5.21 -16.43 3.00
C LYS A 294 -4.58 -17.53 2.15
N SER A 295 -3.30 -17.79 2.34
CA SER A 295 -2.54 -18.74 1.51
C SER A 295 -3.15 -20.15 1.55
N TYR A 296 -3.63 -20.62 2.71
CA TYR A 296 -4.23 -21.96 2.84
C TYR A 296 -5.57 -22.14 2.12
N GLN A 297 -6.20 -21.05 1.65
CA GLN A 297 -7.46 -21.12 0.90
C GLN A 297 -7.22 -21.32 -0.61
N SER A 298 -6.00 -21.07 -1.06
CA SER A 298 -5.60 -21.06 -2.46
C SER A 298 -5.00 -22.41 -2.86
N LYS A 299 -5.38 -22.91 -4.05
CA LYS A 299 -4.70 -24.04 -4.72
C LYS A 299 -3.72 -23.56 -5.82
N LEU A 300 -3.39 -22.26 -5.84
CA LEU A 300 -2.57 -21.66 -6.89
C LEU A 300 -1.14 -22.18 -6.87
N ARG A 301 -0.53 -22.31 -8.06
CA ARG A 301 0.88 -22.68 -8.22
C ARG A 301 1.85 -21.60 -7.71
N ALA A 302 1.45 -20.34 -7.77
CA ALA A 302 2.21 -19.21 -7.23
C ALA A 302 1.68 -18.82 -5.84
N PRO A 303 2.55 -18.54 -4.85
CA PRO A 303 2.13 -18.16 -3.52
C PRO A 303 1.41 -16.81 -3.52
N LEU A 304 0.36 -16.70 -2.72
CA LEU A 304 -0.33 -15.44 -2.46
C LEU A 304 0.67 -14.46 -1.80
N GLN A 305 0.73 -13.22 -2.30
CA GLN A 305 1.59 -12.18 -1.74
C GLN A 305 0.80 -11.20 -0.86
N LEU A 306 1.51 -10.45 -0.01
CA LEU A 306 0.91 -9.44 0.85
C LEU A 306 0.36 -8.27 0.02
N PHE A 307 1.15 -7.80 -0.95
CA PHE A 307 0.76 -6.83 -1.96
C PHE A 307 0.81 -7.49 -3.33
N GLU A 308 -0.23 -7.30 -4.14
CA GLU A 308 -0.33 -7.79 -5.51
C GLU A 308 -0.73 -6.64 -6.43
N ARG A 309 -0.18 -6.62 -7.65
CA ARG A 309 -0.72 -5.79 -8.72
C ARG A 309 -2.06 -6.36 -9.20
N SER A 310 -3.08 -5.52 -9.26
CA SER A 310 -4.39 -5.88 -9.82
C SER A 310 -4.85 -4.81 -10.82
N GLY A 311 -4.39 -4.94 -12.07
CA GLY A 311 -4.57 -3.92 -13.09
C GLY A 311 -3.84 -2.64 -12.71
N ARG A 312 -4.61 -1.57 -12.45
CA ARG A 312 -4.12 -0.29 -11.93
C ARG A 312 -4.16 -0.16 -10.41
N HIS A 313 -4.68 -1.19 -9.73
CA HIS A 313 -4.88 -1.16 -8.29
C HIS A 313 -3.75 -1.88 -7.56
N ILE A 314 -3.45 -1.40 -6.36
CA ILE A 314 -2.72 -2.19 -5.37
C ILE A 314 -3.75 -3.05 -4.64
N LYS A 315 -3.59 -4.37 -4.68
CA LYS A 315 -4.38 -5.30 -3.89
C LYS A 315 -3.58 -5.74 -2.67
N ILE A 316 -4.21 -5.68 -1.50
CA ILE A 316 -3.57 -6.02 -0.23
C ILE A 316 -4.26 -7.23 0.38
N ASN A 317 -3.48 -8.21 0.84
CA ASN A 317 -3.95 -9.43 1.51
C ASN A 317 -3.35 -9.50 2.95
N PRO A 318 -3.82 -8.68 3.91
CA PRO A 318 -3.20 -8.54 5.24
C PRO A 318 -3.13 -9.83 6.04
N MET A 319 -4.01 -10.80 5.71
CA MET A 319 -4.11 -12.09 6.37
C MET A 319 -3.45 -13.24 5.57
N VAL A 320 -2.60 -12.93 4.59
CA VAL A 320 -1.99 -13.92 3.69
C VAL A 320 -1.36 -15.11 4.43
N ASN A 321 -0.68 -14.85 5.55
CA ASN A 321 0.03 -15.86 6.34
C ASN A 321 -0.73 -16.35 7.58
N TRP A 322 -1.99 -15.93 7.76
CA TRP A 322 -2.79 -16.40 8.89
C TRP A 322 -3.09 -17.89 8.75
N THR A 323 -3.08 -18.61 9.87
CA THR A 323 -3.53 -19.99 9.97
C THR A 323 -5.00 -20.07 10.39
N ARG A 324 -5.59 -21.27 10.31
CA ARG A 324 -6.94 -21.51 10.83
C ARG A 324 -7.00 -21.35 12.34
N ASP A 325 -5.98 -21.79 13.06
CA ASP A 325 -5.91 -21.71 14.52
C ASP A 325 -5.80 -20.25 14.99
N GLN A 326 -5.01 -19.43 14.29
CA GLN A 326 -4.94 -17.99 14.57
C GLN A 326 -6.30 -17.32 14.36
N LEU A 327 -7.01 -17.68 13.28
CA LEU A 327 -8.35 -17.17 13.02
C LEU A 327 -9.34 -17.58 14.11
N ALA A 328 -9.37 -18.87 14.47
CA ALA A 328 -10.24 -19.40 15.50
C ALA A 328 -9.94 -18.79 16.87
N GLY A 329 -8.67 -18.67 17.23
CA GLY A 329 -8.22 -18.01 18.45
C GLY A 329 -8.65 -16.55 18.51
N TYR A 330 -8.52 -15.80 17.41
CA TYR A 330 -8.97 -14.41 17.35
C TYR A 330 -10.50 -14.29 17.47
N MET A 331 -11.25 -15.15 16.76
CA MET A 331 -12.71 -15.19 16.85
C MET A 331 -13.17 -15.45 18.29
N GLN A 332 -12.54 -16.39 18.99
CA GLN A 332 -12.83 -16.71 20.39
C GLN A 332 -12.46 -15.55 21.32
N GLN A 333 -11.24 -15.02 21.20
CA GLN A 333 -10.73 -13.93 22.03
C GLN A 333 -11.60 -12.67 21.96
N HIS A 334 -12.19 -12.39 20.79
CA HIS A 334 -13.02 -11.22 20.56
C HIS A 334 -14.53 -11.53 20.51
N GLU A 335 -14.92 -12.75 20.89
CA GLU A 335 -16.31 -13.22 20.94
C GLU A 335 -17.10 -12.92 19.65
N LEU A 336 -16.43 -13.04 18.50
CA LEU A 336 -17.00 -12.70 17.20
C LEU A 336 -18.04 -13.76 16.81
N PRO A 337 -19.23 -13.35 16.33
CA PRO A 337 -20.26 -14.30 15.94
C PRO A 337 -19.80 -15.09 14.71
N ALA A 338 -19.88 -16.41 14.78
CA ALA A 338 -19.70 -17.25 13.60
C ALA A 338 -20.83 -17.03 12.60
N HIS A 339 -20.55 -17.18 11.31
CA HIS A 339 -21.61 -17.17 10.31
C HIS A 339 -22.56 -18.37 10.55
N PRO A 340 -23.89 -18.18 10.58
CA PRO A 340 -24.86 -19.23 10.95
C PRO A 340 -24.74 -20.53 10.13
N LEU A 341 -24.53 -20.42 8.81
CA LEU A 341 -24.32 -21.59 7.94
C LEU A 341 -23.08 -22.45 8.29
N VAL A 342 -22.11 -21.94 9.05
CA VAL A 342 -20.96 -22.76 9.49
C VAL A 342 -21.43 -23.92 10.37
N ALA A 343 -22.41 -23.67 11.25
CA ALA A 343 -23.01 -24.72 12.09
C ALA A 343 -23.81 -25.76 11.27
N GLN A 344 -24.13 -25.44 10.02
CA GLN A 344 -24.83 -26.33 9.08
C GLN A 344 -23.84 -27.04 8.11
N GLY A 345 -22.53 -26.96 8.37
CA GLY A 345 -21.51 -27.65 7.57
C GLY A 345 -20.95 -26.84 6.39
N TYR A 346 -21.31 -25.56 6.23
CA TYR A 346 -20.77 -24.72 5.17
C TYR A 346 -19.45 -24.04 5.58
N ALA A 347 -18.33 -24.73 5.37
CA ALA A 347 -17.00 -24.22 5.69
C ALA A 347 -16.51 -23.07 4.77
N SER A 348 -17.05 -22.93 3.57
CA SER A 348 -16.80 -21.80 2.66
C SER A 348 -18.09 -21.38 1.99
N ILE A 349 -18.49 -20.12 2.20
CA ILE A 349 -19.83 -19.64 1.83
C ILE A 349 -19.73 -18.72 0.61
N GLY A 350 -20.63 -18.91 -0.35
CA GLY A 350 -20.74 -18.13 -1.57
C GLY A 350 -22.20 -17.96 -1.98
N CYS A 351 -22.47 -18.04 -3.29
CA CYS A 351 -23.85 -18.03 -3.79
C CYS A 351 -24.50 -19.40 -3.54
N VAL A 352 -25.80 -19.41 -3.25
CA VAL A 352 -26.64 -20.61 -3.05
C VAL A 352 -26.40 -21.69 -4.11
N PRO A 353 -26.49 -21.40 -5.43
CA PRO A 353 -26.37 -22.46 -6.45
C PRO A 353 -24.97 -23.08 -6.58
N CYS A 354 -23.94 -22.48 -5.99
CA CYS A 354 -22.55 -22.89 -6.17
C CYS A 354 -21.83 -23.23 -4.86
N THR A 355 -22.60 -23.45 -3.78
CA THR A 355 -22.08 -23.72 -2.44
C THR A 355 -22.83 -24.89 -1.83
N MET A 356 -22.09 -25.92 -1.39
CA MET A 356 -22.60 -27.08 -0.68
C MET A 356 -21.89 -27.23 0.68
N PRO A 357 -22.50 -27.93 1.65
CA PRO A 357 -21.80 -28.32 2.87
C PRO A 357 -20.64 -29.28 2.54
N VAL A 358 -19.68 -29.38 3.46
CA VAL A 358 -18.56 -30.31 3.38
C VAL A 358 -18.68 -31.38 4.46
N CYS A 359 -18.17 -32.59 4.17
CA CYS A 359 -18.06 -33.66 5.15
C CYS A 359 -16.84 -33.44 6.07
N ASP A 360 -16.84 -34.12 7.22
CA ASP A 360 -15.69 -34.12 8.13
C ASP A 360 -14.41 -34.61 7.40
N GLY A 361 -13.32 -33.86 7.56
CA GLY A 361 -12.05 -34.14 6.91
C GLY A 361 -11.93 -33.62 5.46
N GLU A 362 -13.00 -33.17 4.82
CA GLU A 362 -12.91 -32.52 3.51
C GLU A 362 -12.25 -31.13 3.60
N HIS A 363 -11.60 -30.72 2.53
CA HIS A 363 -11.04 -29.38 2.43
C HIS A 363 -12.16 -28.32 2.57
N ALA A 364 -11.94 -27.23 3.33
CA ALA A 364 -12.96 -26.22 3.63
C ALA A 364 -13.64 -25.57 2.39
N ARG A 365 -12.94 -25.56 1.24
CA ARG A 365 -13.50 -25.08 -0.05
C ARG A 365 -14.05 -26.17 -0.95
N ALA A 366 -14.06 -27.45 -0.55
CA ALA A 366 -14.56 -28.57 -1.36
C ALA A 366 -16.07 -28.48 -1.65
N GLY A 367 -16.82 -27.70 -0.87
CA GLY A 367 -18.21 -27.38 -1.13
C GLY A 367 -18.42 -26.30 -2.21
N ARG A 368 -17.36 -25.59 -2.62
CA ARG A 368 -17.43 -24.56 -3.66
C ARG A 368 -17.22 -25.19 -5.02
N TRP A 369 -18.15 -24.95 -5.95
CA TRP A 369 -18.07 -25.45 -7.32
C TRP A 369 -17.92 -26.98 -7.42
N ARG A 370 -18.50 -27.73 -6.47
CA ARG A 370 -18.48 -29.20 -6.48
C ARG A 370 -19.07 -29.71 -7.80
N GLY A 371 -18.29 -30.47 -8.56
CA GLY A 371 -18.66 -30.96 -9.88
C GLY A 371 -18.38 -30.00 -11.05
N LEU A 372 -17.75 -28.84 -10.82
CA LEU A 372 -17.36 -27.87 -11.85
C LEU A 372 -15.83 -27.75 -11.92
N ASN A 373 -15.29 -27.43 -13.11
CA ASN A 373 -13.84 -27.25 -13.29
C ASN A 373 -13.39 -25.83 -12.90
N LYS A 374 -13.50 -25.48 -11.61
CA LYS A 374 -13.19 -24.14 -11.09
C LYS A 374 -12.58 -24.19 -9.70
N THR A 375 -11.45 -23.50 -9.54
CA THR A 375 -10.70 -23.48 -8.27
C THR A 375 -10.76 -22.13 -7.55
N GLU A 376 -10.98 -21.04 -8.29
CA GLU A 376 -11.03 -19.68 -7.74
C GLU A 376 -12.18 -18.83 -8.29
N CYS A 377 -12.53 -17.81 -7.52
CA CYS A 377 -13.55 -16.85 -7.92
C CYS A 377 -12.96 -15.86 -8.94
N GLY A 378 -13.69 -15.53 -10.01
CA GLY A 378 -13.23 -14.60 -11.05
C GLY A 378 -12.86 -13.19 -10.55
N ILE A 379 -13.30 -12.82 -9.34
CA ILE A 379 -12.90 -11.60 -8.61
C ILE A 379 -11.40 -11.55 -8.31
N HIS A 380 -10.72 -12.70 -8.26
CA HIS A 380 -9.31 -12.82 -7.90
C HIS A 380 -8.42 -13.28 -9.04
N SER A 381 -8.94 -13.27 -10.27
CA SER A 381 -8.18 -13.69 -11.45
C SER A 381 -6.97 -12.79 -11.68
N VAL A 382 -5.81 -13.41 -11.85
CA VAL A 382 -4.59 -12.74 -12.32
C VAL A 382 -4.74 -12.56 -13.83
N ASN A 383 -4.63 -11.33 -14.33
CA ASN A 383 -4.77 -10.99 -15.76
C ASN A 383 -6.10 -11.42 -16.41
N GLY A 384 -7.20 -11.46 -15.65
CA GLY A 384 -8.54 -11.73 -16.18
C GLY A 384 -8.81 -13.19 -16.58
N LYS A 385 -7.91 -14.13 -16.28
CA LYS A 385 -8.13 -15.57 -16.53
C LYS A 385 -8.38 -16.33 -15.22
N THR A 386 -9.49 -17.06 -15.18
CA THR A 386 -9.84 -17.98 -14.09
C THR A 386 -8.89 -19.18 -14.12
N VAL A 387 -8.35 -19.59 -12.95
CA VAL A 387 -7.50 -20.79 -12.86
C VAL A 387 -8.39 -22.05 -12.85
N ARG A 388 -8.27 -22.89 -13.88
CA ARG A 388 -8.95 -24.18 -14.00
C ARG A 388 -8.02 -25.32 -13.58
N ASP A 389 -8.59 -26.39 -13.03
CA ASP A 389 -7.84 -27.61 -12.71
C ASP A 389 -7.85 -28.50 -13.95
N HIS A 390 -6.73 -28.57 -14.66
CA HIS A 390 -6.57 -29.54 -15.75
C HIS A 390 -6.12 -30.87 -15.14
N GLN A 391 -7.04 -31.60 -14.49
CA GLN A 391 -6.84 -33.03 -14.32
C GLN A 391 -7.04 -33.68 -15.70
N GLN A 392 -5.94 -34.12 -16.30
CA GLN A 392 -5.94 -35.04 -17.44
C GLN A 392 -6.65 -36.32 -16.99
N SER A 393 -7.75 -36.64 -17.66
CA SER A 393 -8.33 -37.99 -17.66
C SER A 393 -7.29 -38.98 -18.19
N ILE A 394 -7.03 -40.05 -17.43
CA ILE A 394 -6.56 -41.32 -18.00
C ILE A 394 -7.79 -42.16 -18.27
#